data_AF-A0A316G3L4-F1
#
_entry.id   AF-A0A316G3L4-F1
#
_cell.length_a   1.000
_cell.length_b   1.000
_cell.length_c   1.000
_cell.angle_alpha   90.00
_cell.angle_beta   90.00
_cell.angle_gamma   90.00
#
_symmetry.space_group_name_H-M   'P 1'
#
loop_
_entity.id
_entity.type
_entity.pdbx_description
1 polymer ?
#
loop_
_entity_poly.entity_id
_entity_poly.type
_entity_poly.pdbx_seq_one_letter_code
_entity_poly.pdbx_strand_id
1 'polypeptide(L)' 'MSGEVEIIGGWDGEHSYVVMHWDRHRDSGWAAAAFKSRGAALTFALAYAREHDCEMPSAEIINLAETRR' A
#
# COMPACT_ATOMS: atom_id res chain seq x y z
N MET A 1 11.99 -7.14 -10.68
CA MET A 1 10.68 -6.95 -10.05
C MET A 1 10.40 -8.09 -9.09
N SER A 2 10.56 -7.77 -7.81
CA SER A 2 10.51 -8.68 -6.66
C SER A 2 9.10 -8.92 -6.13
N GLY A 3 8.14 -8.06 -6.49
CA GLY A 3 6.77 -8.12 -5.98
C GLY A 3 5.94 -6.88 -6.32
N GLU A 4 4.80 -6.75 -5.66
CA GLU A 4 3.89 -5.59 -5.76
C GLU A 4 3.70 -4.95 -4.38
N VAL A 5 3.49 -3.63 -4.37
CA VAL A 5 3.15 -2.86 -3.17
C VAL A 5 1.73 -2.33 -3.31
N GLU A 6 0.91 -2.56 -2.28
CA GLU A 6 -0.51 -2.18 -2.24
C GLU A 6 -0.82 -1.43 -0.94
N ILE A 7 -1.73 -0.45 -0.93
CA ILE A 7 -2.21 0.29 0.22
C ILE A 7 -3.68 -0.07 0.45
N ILE A 8 -3.91 -0.95 1.41
CA ILE A 8 -5.25 -1.39 1.80
C ILE A 8 -5.80 -0.58 2.99
N GLY A 9 -7.10 -0.68 3.22
CA GLY A 9 -7.73 -0.18 4.45
C GLY A 9 -7.25 -0.97 5.66
N GLY A 10 -6.90 -0.26 6.73
CA GLY A 10 -6.50 -0.91 7.98
C GLY A 10 -7.64 -1.14 8.96
N TRP A 11 -7.31 -1.40 10.23
CA TRP A 11 -8.24 -1.98 11.20
C TRP A 11 -8.70 -1.03 12.31
N ASP A 12 -8.07 0.14 12.47
CA ASP A 12 -8.47 1.14 13.48
C ASP A 12 -8.12 2.59 13.06
N GLY A 13 -8.39 3.55 13.96
CA GLY A 13 -8.18 4.98 13.72
C GLY A 13 -6.73 5.46 13.74
N GLU A 14 -5.80 4.65 14.26
CA GLU A 14 -4.36 4.92 14.23
C GLU A 14 -3.65 4.14 13.10
N HIS A 15 -4.27 3.05 12.64
CA HIS A 15 -3.83 2.16 11.57
C HIS A 15 -4.88 2.14 10.46
N SER A 16 -5.22 3.31 9.91
CA SER A 16 -6.28 3.42 8.90
C SER A 16 -5.84 3.00 7.50
N TYR A 17 -4.53 2.99 7.22
CA TYR A 17 -3.94 2.61 5.93
C TYR A 17 -2.77 1.65 6.16
N VAL A 18 -2.74 0.52 5.44
CA VAL A 18 -1.71 -0.51 5.59
C VAL A 18 -1.02 -0.71 4.25
N VAL A 19 0.30 -0.59 4.24
CA VAL A 19 1.14 -0.88 3.07
C VAL A 19 1.48 -2.37 3.10
N MET A 20 0.97 -3.11 2.13
CA MET A 20 1.21 -4.53 1.90
C MET A 20 2.32 -4.71 0.87
N HIS A 21 3.20 -5.68 1.12
CA HIS A 21 4.09 -6.25 0.12
C HIS A 21 3.49 -7.59 -0.31
N TRP A 22 3.30 -7.76 -1.61
CA TRP A 22 2.90 -9.00 -2.23
C TRP A 22 4.06 -9.61 -2.99
N ASP A 23 4.19 -10.93 -2.95
CA ASP A 23 5.02 -11.62 -3.92
C ASP A 23 4.50 -11.38 -5.34
N ARG A 24 5.31 -11.71 -6.35
CA ARG A 24 4.97 -11.51 -7.76
C ARG A 24 3.68 -12.22 -8.21
N HIS A 25 3.26 -13.26 -7.49
CA HIS A 25 2.06 -14.04 -7.84
C HIS A 25 0.83 -13.61 -7.02
N ARG A 26 1.01 -12.70 -6.05
CA ARG A 26 0.03 -12.33 -5.03
C ARG A 26 -0.53 -13.53 -4.26
N ASP A 27 0.25 -14.60 -4.17
CA ASP A 27 -0.12 -15.82 -3.45
C ASP A 27 0.22 -15.67 -1.95
N SER A 28 1.20 -14.83 -1.64
CA SER A 28 1.57 -14.46 -0.28
C SER A 28 1.91 -12.98 -0.17
N GLY A 29 1.60 -12.40 1.00
CA GLY A 29 1.94 -11.02 1.29
C GLY A 29 1.99 -10.74 2.79
N TRP A 30 2.64 -9.64 3.16
CA TRP A 30 2.79 -9.20 4.53
C TRP A 30 2.63 -7.68 4.65
N ALA A 31 2.19 -7.23 5.83
CA ALA A 31 2.12 -5.81 6.15
C ALA A 31 3.54 -5.26 6.37
N ALA A 32 3.97 -4.34 5.52
CA ALA A 32 5.25 -3.64 5.65
C ALA A 32 5.16 -2.52 6.71
N ALA A 33 4.06 -1.76 6.71
CA ALA A 33 3.81 -0.69 7.66
C ALA A 33 2.33 -0.29 7.71
N ALA A 34 1.91 0.36 8.79
CA ALA A 34 0.57 0.91 8.94
C ALA A 34 0.62 2.38 9.38
N PHE A 35 -0.33 3.18 8.91
CA PHE A 35 -0.36 4.62 9.07
C PHE A 35 -1.76 5.14 9.35
N LYS A 36 -1.83 6.21 10.14
CA LYS A 36 -3.06 6.97 10.36
C LYS A 36 -3.50 7.75 9.12
N SER A 37 -2.56 8.25 8.33
CA SER A 37 -2.84 9.14 7.20
C SER A 37 -2.47 8.52 5.86
N ARG A 38 -3.31 8.78 4.85
CA ARG A 38 -3.07 8.34 3.47
C ARG A 38 -1.77 8.91 2.90
N GLY A 39 -1.48 10.17 3.20
CA GLY A 39 -0.27 10.84 2.72
C GLY A 39 1.00 10.15 3.21
N ALA A 40 1.06 9.79 4.50
CA ALA A 40 2.19 9.07 5.07
C ALA A 40 2.35 7.66 4.45
N ALA A 41 1.23 6.93 4.29
CA ALA A 41 1.24 5.62 3.64
C ALA A 41 1.75 5.69 2.19
N LEU A 42 1.31 6.69 1.42
CA LEU A 42 1.75 6.88 0.04
C LEU A 42 3.24 7.24 -0.05
N THR A 43 3.71 8.16 0.79
CA THR A 43 5.15 8.51 0.83
C THR A 43 6.01 7.29 1.18
N PHE A 44 5.59 6.49 2.16
CA PHE A 44 6.28 5.26 2.51
C PHE A 44 6.25 4.25 1.37
N ALA A 45 5.08 3.98 0.77
CA ALA A 45 4.93 2.98 -0.29
C ALA A 45 5.80 3.30 -1.51
N LEU A 46 5.90 4.57 -1.92
CA LEU A 46 6.75 5.00 -3.03
C LEU A 46 8.24 4.79 -2.74
N ALA A 47 8.69 5.12 -1.52
CA ALA A 47 10.07 4.89 -1.10
C ALA A 47 10.37 3.39 -1.02
N TYR A 48 9.47 2.63 -0.42
CA TYR A 48 9.58 1.19 -0.24
C TYR A 48 9.62 0.44 -1.58
N ALA A 49 8.72 0.75 -2.50
CA ALA A 49 8.70 0.13 -3.84
C ALA A 49 10.01 0.37 -4.60
N ARG A 50 10.58 1.57 -4.49
CA ARG A 50 11.87 1.92 -5.09
C ARG A 50 13.03 1.16 -4.45
N GLU A 51 13.05 1.03 -3.13
CA GLU A 51 14.10 0.34 -2.39
C GLU A 51 14.12 -1.17 -2.66
N HIS A 52 12.93 -1.76 -2.84
CA HIS A 52 12.77 -3.21 -2.98
C HIS A 52 12.60 -3.69 -4.43
N ASP A 53 12.63 -2.81 -5.44
CA ASP A 53 12.36 -3.14 -6.86
C ASP A 53 10.98 -3.79 -7.05
N CYS A 54 9.96 -3.23 -6.38
CA CYS A 54 8.56 -3.65 -6.49
C CYS A 54 7.77 -2.71 -7.40
N GLU A 55 6.73 -3.24 -8.04
CA GLU A 55 5.74 -2.39 -8.72
C GLU A 55 4.78 -1.79 -7.69
N MET A 56 4.34 -0.56 -7.93
CA MET A 56 3.20 0.02 -7.21
C MET A 56 2.08 0.23 -8.24
N PRO A 57 1.00 -0.57 -8.21
CA PRO A 57 -0.07 -0.47 -9.19
C PRO A 57 -0.72 0.91 -9.13
N SER A 58 -0.81 1.58 -10.28
CA SER A 58 -1.37 2.94 -10.39
C SER A 58 -2.85 3.04 -9.99
N ALA A 59 -3.58 1.92 -9.95
CA ALA A 59 -5.01 1.88 -9.65
C ALA A 59 -5.35 2.33 -8.22
N GLU A 60 -4.44 2.18 -7.26
CA GLU A 60 -4.65 2.62 -5.87
C GLU A 60 -4.34 4.09 -5.61
N ILE A 61 -3.60 4.71 -6.53
CA ILE A 61 -3.39 6.16 -6.51
C ILE A 61 -4.71 6.87 -6.82
N ILE A 62 -5.62 6.22 -7.57
CA ILE A 62 -6.82 6.83 -8.17
C ILE A 62 -8.12 6.50 -7.39
N ASN A 63 -8.24 5.35 -6.72
CA ASN A 63 -9.56 4.85 -6.26
C ASN A 63 -9.85 4.98 -4.74
N LEU A 64 -9.49 6.08 -4.09
CA LEU A 64 -9.84 6.33 -2.67
C LEU A 64 -10.60 7.65 -2.44
N ALA A 65 -10.92 8.39 -3.50
CA ALA A 65 -11.71 9.63 -3.40
C ALA A 65 -13.21 9.44 -3.74
N GLU A 66 -13.65 8.31 -4.30
CA GLU A 66 -15.02 8.19 -4.85
C GLU A 66 -15.93 7.14 -4.19
N THR A 67 -15.47 6.31 -3.26
CA THR A 67 -16.32 5.25 -2.66
C THR A 67 -16.91 5.58 -1.30
N ARG A 68 -17.07 6.87 -0.98
CA ARG A 68 -17.90 7.34 0.15
C ARG A 68 -18.84 8.45 -0.32
N ARG A 69 -19.86 8.08 -1.11
CA ARG A 69 -21.12 8.81 -1.22
C ARG A 69 -22.27 7.86 -0.90
#